data_AF-A0A3R7DZ25-F1
#
_entry.id   AF-A0A3R7DZ25-F1
#
_cell.length_a   1.000
_cell.length_b   1.000
_cell.length_c   1.000
_cell.angle_alpha   90.00
_cell.angle_beta   90.00
_cell.angle_gamma   90.00
#
_symmetry.space_group_name_H-M   'P 1'
#
loop_
_entity.id
_entity.type
_entity.pdbx_description
1 polymer ?
#
loop_
_entity_poly.entity_id
_entity_poly.type
_entity_poly.pdbx_seq_one_letter_code
_entity_poly.pdbx_strand_id
1 'polypeptide(L)'
;MSPSTNSEKSPLADLSGNKKLFTTWKSRIVAHLNSITDEKDFERVDKGQRPYLMPYADWLPNALATNLGLDPMVDSDALEIEKNKRFYYLKMQETFIRGLFGKVLPADFLVQLQGTINSPTLQLHEVWAMLEREYGQSSLDVSTALYSEFISLPTKPFNSVTELVKRMRSLQNQLNELARKNLGEIMISDYQVSQALVAALPSEYFGSSVIQTHDGFKLPVIETMLKQIFSNKSSKDIAAMSKLTVMGERKRPIAVNQAKVNEVKKTKVSSYTECFYCHGTANVYGTSHMKATCPLRISDEKKGKMRKNINDGAAKLGKIVSNTAKASKNP
;
A
#
# COMPACT_ATOMS: atom_id res chain seq x y z
N MET A 1 32.98 -14.06 55.44
CA MET A 1 32.00 -13.27 54.66
C MET A 1 32.56 -13.15 53.26
N SER A 2 32.07 -13.99 52.36
CA SER A 2 32.50 -13.99 50.96
C SER A 2 31.88 -12.79 50.25
N PRO A 3 32.62 -12.06 49.39
CA PRO A 3 32.05 -10.94 48.66
C PRO A 3 31.07 -11.47 47.61
N SER A 4 29.85 -10.99 47.71
CA SER A 4 28.79 -11.12 46.72
C SER A 4 29.27 -10.56 45.37
N THR A 5 29.49 -11.46 44.42
CA THR A 5 29.67 -11.10 43.00
C THR A 5 28.39 -10.45 42.51
N ASN A 6 28.44 -9.14 42.30
CA ASN A 6 27.44 -8.42 41.52
C ASN A 6 27.33 -9.12 40.15
N SER A 7 26.19 -9.74 39.91
CA SER A 7 25.76 -10.15 38.57
C SER A 7 25.77 -8.89 37.70
N GLU A 8 26.81 -8.74 36.89
CA GLU A 8 26.86 -7.74 35.82
C GLU A 8 25.67 -8.00 34.91
N LYS A 9 24.62 -7.19 35.09
CA LYS A 9 23.52 -7.09 34.12
C LYS A 9 24.16 -6.77 32.78
N SER A 10 23.89 -7.62 31.79
CA SER A 10 24.32 -7.37 30.41
C SER A 10 23.86 -5.97 30.00
N PRO A 11 24.72 -5.12 29.41
CA PRO A 11 24.33 -3.79 28.95
C PRO A 11 23.31 -3.85 27.78
N LEU A 12 23.05 -5.05 27.26
CA LEU A 12 22.10 -5.33 26.21
C LEU A 12 20.75 -5.73 26.81
N ALA A 13 19.69 -5.05 26.36
CA ALA A 13 18.32 -5.40 26.74
C ALA A 13 17.91 -6.77 26.17
N ASP A 14 17.23 -7.56 27.00
CA ASP A 14 16.67 -8.86 26.61
C ASP A 14 15.67 -8.70 25.45
N LEU A 15 15.63 -9.70 24.57
CA LEU A 15 14.61 -9.76 23.53
C LEU A 15 13.25 -10.05 24.19
N SER A 16 12.34 -9.08 24.17
CA SER A 16 11.03 -9.18 24.83
C SER A 16 10.01 -10.10 24.13
N GLY A 17 10.44 -10.90 23.15
CA GLY A 17 9.57 -11.72 22.29
C GLY A 17 8.70 -10.91 21.31
N ASN A 18 8.70 -9.58 21.39
CA ASN A 18 7.93 -8.73 20.49
C ASN A 18 8.63 -8.57 19.14
N LYS A 19 8.06 -9.16 18.08
CA LYS A 19 8.59 -9.10 16.70
C LYS A 19 8.83 -7.67 16.20
N LYS A 20 8.04 -6.68 16.65
CA LYS A 20 8.22 -5.26 16.26
C LYS A 20 9.52 -4.65 16.78
N LEU A 21 10.06 -5.19 17.88
CA LEU A 21 11.29 -4.72 18.50
C LEU A 21 12.52 -5.52 18.04
N PHE A 22 12.30 -6.63 17.32
CA PHE A 22 13.38 -7.52 16.90
C PHE A 22 14.41 -6.81 16.01
N THR A 23 14.01 -5.98 15.05
CA THR A 23 14.94 -5.24 14.18
C THR A 23 15.86 -4.31 14.98
N THR A 24 15.30 -3.57 15.94
CA THR A 24 16.07 -2.67 16.82
C THR A 24 17.00 -3.47 17.73
N TRP A 25 16.50 -4.58 18.29
CA TRP A 25 17.30 -5.47 19.13
C TRP A 25 18.45 -6.12 18.35
N LYS A 26 18.18 -6.68 17.17
CA LYS A 26 19.17 -7.26 16.25
C LYS A 26 20.28 -6.26 15.93
N SER A 27 19.91 -5.02 15.61
CA SER A 27 20.87 -3.94 15.33
C SER A 27 21.78 -3.65 16.52
N ARG A 28 21.26 -3.69 17.75
CA ARG A 28 22.05 -3.51 18.98
C ARG A 28 23.00 -4.67 19.24
N ILE A 29 22.57 -5.91 19.01
CA ILE A 29 23.43 -7.09 19.14
C ILE A 29 24.59 -7.03 18.15
N VAL A 30 24.29 -6.78 16.87
CA VAL A 30 25.33 -6.66 15.83
C VAL A 30 26.30 -5.52 16.15
N ALA A 31 25.79 -4.35 16.56
CA ALA A 31 26.64 -3.22 16.96
C ALA A 31 27.53 -3.56 18.17
N HIS A 32 27.01 -4.28 19.16
CA HIS A 32 27.80 -4.71 20.30
C HIS A 32 28.91 -5.68 19.91
N LEU A 33 28.62 -6.69 19.08
CA LEU A 33 29.62 -7.63 18.59
C LEU A 33 30.71 -6.94 17.76
N ASN A 34 30.35 -5.94 16.95
CA ASN A 34 31.32 -5.13 16.23
C ASN A 34 32.19 -4.32 17.20
N SER A 35 31.60 -3.68 18.21
CA SER A 35 32.37 -2.94 19.24
C SER A 35 33.36 -3.83 20.00
N ILE A 36 32.98 -5.08 20.30
CA ILE A 36 33.89 -6.05 20.93
C ILE A 36 35.02 -6.44 19.97
N THR A 37 34.72 -6.55 18.68
CA THR A 37 35.75 -6.80 17.65
C THR A 37 36.76 -5.65 17.64
N ASP A 38 36.29 -4.40 17.55
CA ASP A 38 37.14 -3.21 17.52
C ASP A 38 38.03 -3.10 18.76
N GLU A 39 37.46 -3.31 19.95
CA GLU A 39 38.19 -3.27 21.22
C GLU A 39 39.31 -4.32 21.26
N LYS A 40 38.99 -5.56 20.85
CA LYS A 40 39.97 -6.65 20.90
C LYS A 40 41.00 -6.60 19.78
N ASP A 41 40.65 -6.06 18.62
CA ASP A 41 41.61 -5.81 17.55
C ASP A 41 42.58 -4.70 17.94
N PHE A 42 42.09 -3.65 18.60
CA PHE A 42 42.95 -2.61 19.16
C PHE A 42 43.96 -3.18 20.16
N GLU A 43 43.49 -3.99 21.14
CA GLU A 43 44.38 -4.65 22.13
C GLU A 43 45.46 -5.53 21.48
N ARG A 44 45.14 -6.17 20.34
CA ARG A 44 46.07 -7.04 19.61
C ARG A 44 47.09 -6.22 18.83
N VAL A 45 46.65 -5.20 18.12
CA VAL A 45 47.52 -4.30 17.36
C VAL A 45 48.50 -3.57 18.28
N ASP A 46 48.04 -3.10 19.44
CA ASP A 46 48.88 -2.47 20.47
C ASP A 46 49.99 -3.43 20.97
N LYS A 47 49.70 -4.73 21.03
CA LYS A 47 50.67 -5.80 21.37
C LYS A 47 51.50 -6.29 20.18
N GLY A 48 51.44 -5.62 19.02
CA GLY A 48 52.15 -6.00 17.79
C GLY A 48 51.61 -7.26 17.11
N GLN A 49 50.39 -7.70 17.45
CA GLN A 49 49.73 -8.87 16.87
C GLN A 49 48.81 -8.46 15.72
N ARG A 50 48.52 -9.41 14.82
CA ARG A 50 47.51 -9.20 13.77
C ARG A 50 46.10 -9.15 14.39
N PRO A 51 45.19 -8.31 13.85
CA PRO A 51 43.75 -8.36 14.15
C PRO A 51 43.16 -9.76 13.97
N TYR A 52 41.97 -9.98 14.50
CA TYR A 52 41.22 -11.18 14.20
C TYR A 52 40.90 -11.28 12.71
N LEU A 53 40.93 -12.50 12.20
CA LEU A 53 40.57 -12.79 10.80
C LEU A 53 39.08 -12.60 10.53
N MET A 54 38.27 -12.67 11.58
CA MET A 54 36.81 -12.61 11.49
C MET A 54 36.24 -11.82 12.67
N PRO A 55 35.44 -10.77 12.39
CA PRO A 55 34.64 -10.09 13.38
C PRO A 55 33.68 -11.01 14.13
N TYR A 56 33.36 -10.65 15.38
CA TYR A 56 32.39 -11.43 16.17
C TYR A 56 30.99 -11.45 15.54
N ALA A 57 30.57 -10.38 14.86
CA ALA A 57 29.25 -10.34 14.21
C ALA A 57 29.14 -11.30 13.03
N ASP A 58 30.27 -11.64 12.39
CA ASP A 58 30.30 -12.51 11.20
C ASP A 58 30.05 -13.98 11.54
N TRP A 59 30.10 -14.37 12.82
CA TRP A 59 29.65 -15.67 13.30
C TRP A 59 28.13 -15.89 13.18
N LEU A 60 27.35 -14.81 13.07
CA LEU A 60 25.89 -14.88 13.06
C LEU A 60 25.34 -15.36 11.71
N PRO A 61 25.72 -14.77 10.56
CA PRO A 61 25.20 -15.23 9.27
C PRO A 61 26.01 -16.38 8.65
N ASN A 62 27.27 -16.57 9.03
CA ASN A 62 28.17 -17.48 8.32
C ASN A 62 28.33 -18.82 9.02
N ALA A 63 28.14 -19.91 8.27
CA ALA A 63 28.77 -21.17 8.63
C ALA A 63 30.29 -20.97 8.48
N LEU A 64 31.05 -21.20 9.55
CA LEU A 64 32.50 -21.17 9.48
C LEU A 64 32.97 -22.21 8.43
N ALA A 65 33.36 -21.73 7.25
CA ALA A 65 34.10 -22.55 6.32
C ALA A 65 35.45 -22.83 6.98
N THR A 66 35.71 -24.09 7.31
CA THR A 66 36.92 -24.56 8.01
C THR A 66 38.22 -24.28 7.24
N ASN A 67 38.13 -23.70 6.05
CA ASN A 67 39.26 -23.28 5.23
C ASN A 67 39.59 -21.80 5.51
N LEU A 68 40.19 -21.56 6.68
CA LEU A 68 40.98 -20.35 6.91
C LEU A 68 42.18 -20.40 5.95
N GLY A 69 42.03 -19.82 4.76
CA GLY A 69 43.07 -19.75 3.74
C GLY A 69 44.40 -19.32 4.34
N LEU A 70 45.38 -20.22 4.31
CA LEU A 70 46.75 -19.96 4.73
C LEU A 70 47.60 -19.86 3.47
N ASP A 71 48.32 -18.76 3.35
CA ASP A 71 49.40 -18.61 2.37
C ASP A 71 50.43 -19.73 2.62
N PRO A 72 50.85 -20.50 1.60
CA PRO A 72 51.60 -21.75 1.78
C PRO A 72 53.10 -21.56 2.10
N MET A 73 53.49 -20.48 2.78
CA MET A 73 54.90 -20.08 2.85
C MET A 73 55.39 -19.81 4.27
N VAL A 74 55.22 -20.77 5.19
CA VAL A 74 55.90 -20.79 6.50
C VAL A 74 56.19 -22.25 6.90
N ASP A 75 57.36 -22.46 7.51
CA ASP A 75 57.83 -23.70 8.14
C ASP A 75 56.73 -24.44 8.95
N SER A 76 56.73 -25.77 8.86
CA SER A 76 55.61 -26.65 9.27
C SER A 76 55.18 -26.41 10.72
N ASP A 77 56.13 -26.24 11.63
CA ASP A 77 55.86 -26.10 13.06
C ASP A 77 55.30 -24.71 13.42
N ALA A 78 55.83 -23.65 12.79
CA ALA A 78 55.33 -22.29 12.98
C ALA A 78 53.92 -22.13 12.38
N LEU A 79 53.64 -22.79 11.25
CA LEU A 79 52.32 -22.86 10.66
C LEU A 79 51.32 -23.61 11.56
N GLU A 80 51.73 -24.69 12.20
CA GLU A 80 50.88 -25.48 13.11
C GLU A 80 50.58 -24.72 14.42
N ILE A 81 51.58 -24.04 15.00
CA ILE A 81 51.37 -23.16 16.16
C ILE A 81 50.38 -22.04 15.83
N GLU A 82 50.52 -21.42 14.66
CA GLU A 82 49.63 -20.34 14.22
C GLU A 82 48.20 -20.86 13.95
N LYS A 83 48.05 -22.05 13.36
CA LYS A 83 46.75 -22.74 13.21
C LYS A 83 46.09 -23.00 14.57
N ASN A 84 46.84 -23.52 15.53
CA ASN A 84 46.33 -23.82 16.88
C ASN A 84 45.90 -22.55 17.63
N LYS A 85 46.67 -21.46 17.53
CA LYS A 85 46.29 -20.15 18.08
C LYS A 85 44.98 -19.64 17.46
N ARG A 86 44.85 -19.71 16.13
CA ARG A 86 43.63 -19.29 15.41
C ARG A 86 42.42 -20.11 15.81
N PHE A 87 42.56 -21.43 15.90
CA PHE A 87 41.49 -22.31 16.37
C PHE A 87 41.02 -21.95 17.78
N TYR A 88 41.96 -21.68 18.69
CA TYR A 88 41.63 -21.26 20.05
C TYR A 88 40.89 -19.92 20.09
N TYR A 89 41.32 -18.94 19.28
CA TYR A 89 40.63 -17.66 19.18
C TYR A 89 39.20 -17.81 18.66
N LEU A 90 38.98 -18.63 17.63
CA LEU A 90 37.63 -18.90 17.13
C LEU A 90 36.76 -19.52 18.23
N LYS A 91 37.27 -20.52 18.95
CA LYS A 91 36.54 -21.15 20.06
C LYS A 91 36.19 -20.16 21.18
N MET A 92 37.08 -19.19 21.45
CA MET A 92 36.84 -18.13 22.42
C MET A 92 35.74 -17.16 21.95
N GLN A 93 35.76 -16.76 20.67
CA GLN A 93 34.70 -15.94 20.07
C GLN A 93 33.35 -16.64 20.15
N GLU A 94 33.31 -17.92 19.76
CA GLU A 94 32.11 -18.75 19.82
C GLU A 94 31.54 -18.83 21.24
N THR A 95 32.40 -19.12 22.22
CA THR A 95 32.00 -19.24 23.63
C THR A 95 31.43 -17.93 24.16
N PHE A 96 32.02 -16.80 23.77
CA PHE A 96 31.49 -15.48 24.13
C PHE A 96 30.08 -15.25 23.56
N ILE A 97 29.87 -15.54 22.27
CA ILE A 97 28.56 -15.34 21.62
C ILE A 97 27.51 -16.26 22.23
N ARG A 98 27.83 -17.53 22.51
CA ARG A 98 26.93 -18.45 23.22
C ARG A 98 26.54 -17.93 24.61
N GLY A 99 27.53 -17.45 25.36
CA GLY A 99 27.30 -16.84 26.67
C GLY A 99 26.45 -15.58 26.61
N LEU A 100 26.61 -14.77 25.56
CA LEU A 100 25.76 -13.61 25.30
C LEU A 100 24.32 -14.07 25.03
N PHE A 101 24.13 -15.00 24.09
CA PHE A 101 22.81 -15.54 23.71
C PHE A 101 22.06 -16.16 24.88
N GLY A 102 22.76 -16.88 25.77
CA GLY A 102 22.16 -17.41 27.00
C GLY A 102 21.61 -16.33 27.95
N LYS A 103 22.06 -15.07 27.82
CA LYS A 103 21.58 -13.94 28.63
C LYS A 103 20.47 -13.14 27.94
N VAL A 104 20.60 -12.90 26.64
CA VAL A 104 19.76 -11.92 25.92
C VAL A 104 18.58 -12.53 25.14
N LEU A 105 18.58 -13.85 24.94
CA LEU A 105 17.51 -14.53 24.22
C LEU A 105 16.33 -14.89 25.15
N PRO A 106 15.10 -14.95 24.62
CA PRO A 106 13.93 -15.32 25.42
C PRO A 106 14.06 -16.77 25.93
N ALA A 107 13.65 -17.02 27.18
CA ALA A 107 13.67 -18.36 27.75
C ALA A 107 12.85 -19.37 26.91
N ASP A 108 11.68 -18.96 26.44
CA ASP A 108 10.82 -19.80 25.59
C ASP A 108 11.48 -20.18 24.27
N PHE A 109 12.34 -19.32 23.72
CA PHE A 109 13.13 -19.62 22.53
C PHE A 109 14.24 -20.62 22.84
N LEU A 110 14.94 -20.43 23.97
CA LEU A 110 16.03 -21.32 24.40
C LEU A 110 15.54 -22.76 24.64
N VAL A 111 14.30 -22.95 25.10
CA VAL A 111 13.67 -24.27 25.28
C VAL A 111 13.43 -24.99 23.95
N GLN A 112 13.25 -24.26 22.84
CA GLN A 112 13.03 -24.85 21.52
C GLN A 112 14.32 -25.38 20.87
N LEU A 113 15.49 -24.99 21.38
CA LEU A 113 16.77 -25.44 20.84
C LEU A 113 16.96 -26.95 21.12
N GLN A 114 17.56 -27.66 20.17
CA GLN A 114 17.94 -29.07 20.35
C GLN A 114 19.15 -29.20 21.28
N GLY A 115 18.94 -28.94 22.57
CA GLY A 115 19.97 -28.90 23.61
C GLY A 115 20.17 -27.50 24.19
N THR A 116 21.23 -27.33 24.99
CA THR A 116 21.55 -26.02 25.58
C THR A 116 22.28 -25.15 24.56
N ILE A 117 22.15 -23.82 24.68
CA ILE A 117 22.88 -22.85 23.82
C ILE A 117 24.41 -23.03 23.87
N ASN A 118 24.91 -23.65 24.94
CA ASN A 118 26.32 -23.96 25.15
C ASN A 118 26.75 -25.31 24.54
N SER A 119 25.84 -26.03 23.86
CA SER A 119 26.18 -27.30 23.22
C SER A 119 27.13 -27.08 22.04
N PRO A 120 28.27 -27.80 21.96
CA PRO A 120 29.21 -27.66 20.85
C PRO A 120 28.66 -28.20 19.53
N THR A 121 27.61 -29.02 19.56
CA THR A 121 26.95 -29.56 18.36
C THR A 121 26.00 -28.58 17.69
N LEU A 122 25.54 -27.56 18.43
CA LEU A 122 24.55 -26.60 17.96
C LEU A 122 25.24 -25.44 17.25
N GLN A 123 25.09 -25.28 15.93
CA GLN A 123 25.82 -24.23 15.20
C GLN A 123 25.21 -22.83 15.46
N LEU A 124 26.05 -21.82 15.73
CA LEU A 124 25.58 -20.47 16.03
C LEU A 124 24.79 -19.83 14.88
N HIS A 125 25.20 -20.08 13.63
CA HIS A 125 24.50 -19.57 12.46
C HIS A 125 23.10 -20.19 12.29
N GLU A 126 22.91 -21.45 12.69
CA GLU A 126 21.59 -22.10 12.70
C GLU A 126 20.68 -21.50 13.77
N VAL A 127 21.22 -21.24 14.96
CA VAL A 127 20.49 -20.55 16.04
C VAL A 127 20.07 -19.16 15.58
N TRP A 128 20.97 -18.43 14.93
CA TRP A 128 20.68 -17.11 14.38
C TRP A 128 19.60 -17.16 13.30
N ALA A 129 19.69 -18.10 12.36
CA ALA A 129 18.67 -18.30 11.32
C ALA A 129 17.30 -18.66 11.89
N MET A 130 17.25 -19.50 12.94
CA MET A 130 15.99 -19.81 13.64
C MET A 130 15.39 -18.56 14.31
N LEU A 131 16.23 -17.74 14.93
CA LEU A 131 15.82 -16.49 15.56
C LEU A 131 15.24 -15.51 14.54
N GLU A 132 15.91 -15.35 13.39
CA GLU A 132 15.41 -14.53 12.27
C GLU A 132 14.11 -15.05 11.69
N ARG A 133 13.92 -16.37 11.62
CA ARG A 133 12.67 -16.98 11.16
C ARG A 133 11.51 -16.74 12.13
N GLU A 134 11.77 -16.83 13.43
CA GLU A 134 10.72 -16.74 14.45
C GLU A 134 10.33 -15.29 14.77
N TYR A 135 11.33 -14.41 14.93
CA TYR A 135 11.12 -13.02 15.35
C TYR A 135 11.32 -11.98 14.25
N GLY A 136 11.96 -12.36 13.14
CA GLY A 136 12.10 -11.48 11.98
C GLY A 136 10.75 -11.11 11.38
N GLN A 137 10.64 -9.86 10.96
CA GLN A 137 9.60 -9.44 10.02
C GLN A 137 10.22 -9.48 8.63
N SER A 138 9.66 -10.30 7.73
CA SER A 138 10.11 -10.28 6.35
C SER A 138 9.76 -8.92 5.72
N SER A 139 10.57 -8.46 4.77
CA SER A 139 10.27 -7.24 4.01
C SER A 139 8.91 -7.33 3.31
N LEU A 140 8.53 -8.55 2.88
CA LEU A 140 7.23 -8.84 2.29
C LEU A 140 6.07 -8.67 3.30
N ASP A 141 6.21 -9.16 4.52
CA ASP A 141 5.18 -9.01 5.56
C ASP A 141 4.94 -7.53 5.89
N VAL A 142 6.01 -6.76 6.04
CA VAL A 142 5.92 -5.32 6.31
C VAL A 142 5.26 -4.60 5.12
N SER A 143 5.70 -4.90 3.89
CA SER A 143 5.16 -4.27 2.68
C SER A 143 3.69 -4.61 2.47
N THR A 144 3.28 -5.87 2.66
CA THR A 144 1.88 -6.30 2.49
C THR A 144 0.97 -5.70 3.55
N ALA A 145 1.42 -5.59 4.81
CA ALA A 145 0.68 -4.92 5.87
C ALA A 145 0.47 -3.43 5.57
N LEU A 146 1.54 -2.72 5.20
CA LEU A 146 1.47 -1.30 4.83
C LEU A 146 0.58 -1.05 3.60
N TYR A 147 0.68 -1.92 2.59
CA TYR A 147 -0.15 -1.83 1.39
C TYR A 147 -1.63 -2.09 1.68
N SER A 148 -1.92 -3.07 2.54
CA SER A 148 -3.28 -3.35 3.01
C SER A 148 -3.85 -2.17 3.81
N GLU A 149 -3.02 -1.52 4.63
CA GLU A 149 -3.41 -0.28 5.31
C GLU A 149 -3.70 0.84 4.29
N PHE A 150 -2.84 1.03 3.30
CA PHE A 150 -3.00 2.04 2.25
C PHE A 150 -4.33 1.90 1.49
N ILE A 151 -4.70 0.68 1.09
CA ILE A 151 -5.95 0.44 0.35
C ILE A 151 -7.19 0.63 1.24
N SER A 152 -7.10 0.24 2.52
CA SER A 152 -8.25 0.29 3.44
C SER A 152 -8.44 1.65 4.11
N LEU A 153 -7.41 2.49 4.17
CA LEU A 153 -7.46 3.77 4.88
C LEU A 153 -8.55 4.73 4.34
N PRO A 154 -8.75 4.89 3.02
CA PRO A 154 -9.82 5.73 2.48
C PRO A 154 -11.24 5.36 2.91
N THR A 155 -11.49 4.10 3.26
CA THR A 155 -12.83 3.61 3.65
C THR A 155 -13.06 3.61 5.16
N LYS A 156 -12.02 3.89 5.95
CA LYS A 156 -12.10 3.93 7.41
C LYS A 156 -12.52 5.32 7.91
N PRO A 157 -13.21 5.40 9.06
CA PRO A 157 -13.47 6.68 9.71
C PRO A 157 -12.16 7.39 10.09
N PHE A 158 -12.13 8.71 9.89
CA PHE A 158 -11.01 9.58 10.22
C PHE A 158 -11.50 10.81 11.01
N ASN A 159 -10.64 11.33 11.90
CA ASN A 159 -10.98 12.46 12.75
C ASN A 159 -10.88 13.80 12.01
N SER A 160 -9.99 13.88 11.00
CA SER A 160 -9.90 15.05 10.13
C SER A 160 -9.35 14.70 8.74
N VAL A 161 -9.72 15.46 7.72
CA VAL A 161 -9.15 15.32 6.37
C VAL A 161 -7.65 15.62 6.35
N THR A 162 -7.19 16.58 7.16
CA THR A 162 -5.76 16.86 7.32
C THR A 162 -4.99 15.64 7.85
N GLU A 163 -5.54 14.91 8.82
CA GLU A 163 -4.94 13.69 9.34
C GLU A 163 -4.94 12.56 8.31
N LEU A 164 -6.05 12.37 7.58
CA LEU A 164 -6.14 11.41 6.48
C LEU A 164 -5.04 11.64 5.44
N VAL A 165 -4.88 12.88 4.97
CA VAL A 165 -3.82 13.27 4.00
C VAL A 165 -2.44 12.94 4.55
N LYS A 166 -2.15 13.33 5.81
CA LYS A 166 -0.86 13.03 6.45
C LYS A 166 -0.60 11.53 6.53
N ARG A 167 -1.60 10.73 6.92
CA ARG A 167 -1.46 9.27 7.04
C ARG A 167 -1.25 8.61 5.67
N MET A 168 -1.99 9.03 4.65
CA MET A 168 -1.80 8.56 3.26
C MET A 168 -0.38 8.85 2.73
N ARG A 169 0.14 10.08 2.96
CA ARG A 169 1.52 10.44 2.60
C ARG A 169 2.56 9.62 3.37
N SER A 170 2.32 9.40 4.66
CA SER A 170 3.19 8.56 5.49
C SER A 170 3.26 7.13 4.96
N LEU A 171 2.12 6.53 4.59
CA LEU A 171 2.08 5.18 4.00
C LEU A 171 2.76 5.13 2.64
N GLN A 172 2.52 6.12 1.77
CA GLN A 172 3.22 6.25 0.49
C GLN A 172 4.75 6.26 0.68
N ASN A 173 5.24 7.09 1.60
CA ASN A 173 6.68 7.22 1.85
C ASN A 173 7.28 5.92 2.39
N GLN A 174 6.62 5.26 3.35
CA GLN A 174 7.10 3.99 3.91
C GLN A 174 7.13 2.88 2.85
N LEU A 175 6.09 2.75 2.03
CA LEU A 175 6.03 1.77 0.95
C LEU A 175 7.10 2.04 -0.12
N ASN A 176 7.27 3.29 -0.52
CA ASN A 176 8.27 3.67 -1.53
C ASN A 176 9.69 3.51 -1.03
N GLU A 177 9.95 3.72 0.27
CA GLU A 177 11.26 3.48 0.86
C GLU A 177 11.60 1.98 0.87
N LEU A 178 10.64 1.14 1.26
CA LEU A 178 10.81 -0.31 1.20
C LEU A 178 10.98 -0.82 -0.23
N ALA A 179 10.18 -0.32 -1.18
CA ALA A 179 10.28 -0.71 -2.59
C ALA A 179 11.61 -0.27 -3.20
N ARG A 180 12.07 0.96 -2.91
CA ARG A 180 13.36 1.45 -3.41
C ARG A 180 14.51 0.63 -2.87
N LYS A 181 14.48 0.28 -1.58
CA LYS A 181 15.51 -0.52 -0.92
C LYS A 181 15.59 -1.95 -1.48
N ASN A 182 14.45 -2.58 -1.75
CA ASN A 182 14.40 -4.01 -2.09
C ASN A 182 14.30 -4.30 -3.60
N LEU A 183 13.71 -3.38 -4.37
CA LEU A 183 13.40 -3.54 -5.80
C LEU A 183 14.07 -2.46 -6.67
N GLY A 184 14.57 -1.36 -6.09
CA GLY A 184 15.07 -0.22 -6.85
C GLY A 184 13.98 0.67 -7.46
N GLU A 185 12.71 0.46 -7.09
CA GLU A 185 11.55 1.09 -7.74
C GLU A 185 10.64 1.85 -6.75
N ILE A 186 9.72 2.64 -7.30
CA ILE A 186 8.65 3.32 -6.55
C ILE A 186 7.37 2.49 -6.69
N MET A 187 6.73 2.17 -5.56
CA MET A 187 5.51 1.35 -5.54
C MET A 187 4.23 2.17 -5.65
N ILE A 188 4.14 3.28 -4.92
CA ILE A 188 2.95 4.13 -4.81
C ILE A 188 3.25 5.52 -5.40
N SER A 189 2.66 5.78 -6.55
CA SER A 189 2.69 7.07 -7.22
C SER A 189 1.80 8.12 -6.53
N ASP A 190 2.12 9.39 -6.73
CA ASP A 190 1.29 10.52 -6.29
C ASP A 190 -0.14 10.46 -6.87
N TYR A 191 -0.30 9.89 -8.06
CA TYR A 191 -1.60 9.65 -8.69
C TYR A 191 -2.45 8.69 -7.86
N GLN A 192 -1.89 7.57 -7.40
CA GLN A 192 -2.61 6.60 -6.57
C GLN A 192 -3.04 7.21 -5.22
N VAL A 193 -2.19 8.04 -4.62
CA VAL A 193 -2.57 8.78 -3.40
C VAL A 193 -3.71 9.75 -3.68
N SER A 194 -3.63 10.50 -4.78
CA SER A 194 -4.68 11.45 -5.19
C SER A 194 -6.02 10.74 -5.38
N GLN A 195 -6.01 9.60 -6.08
CA GLN A 195 -7.19 8.78 -6.32
C GLN A 195 -7.81 8.25 -5.03
N ALA A 196 -6.99 7.76 -4.11
CA ALA A 196 -7.44 7.26 -2.82
C ALA A 196 -8.04 8.37 -1.94
N LEU A 197 -7.47 9.58 -1.97
CA LEU A 197 -7.99 10.73 -1.23
C LEU A 197 -9.36 11.21 -1.76
N VAL A 198 -9.54 11.31 -3.08
CA VAL A 198 -10.84 11.70 -3.66
C VAL A 198 -11.88 10.58 -3.51
N ALA A 199 -11.47 9.32 -3.42
CA ALA A 199 -12.37 8.20 -3.15
C ALA A 199 -12.88 8.17 -1.71
N ALA A 200 -12.12 8.74 -0.76
CA ALA A 200 -12.49 8.78 0.66
C ALA A 200 -13.60 9.80 0.98
N LEU A 201 -13.92 10.70 0.05
CA LEU A 201 -14.73 11.89 0.32
C LEU A 201 -15.89 12.02 -0.69
N PRO A 202 -17.03 12.62 -0.29
CA PRO A 202 -18.17 12.74 -1.19
C PRO A 202 -17.84 13.66 -2.37
N SER A 203 -17.92 13.13 -3.58
CA SER A 203 -17.58 13.85 -4.82
C SER A 203 -18.48 15.05 -5.10
N GLU A 204 -19.66 15.13 -4.47
CA GLU A 204 -20.57 16.27 -4.61
C GLU A 204 -19.94 17.63 -4.24
N TYR A 205 -18.91 17.66 -3.39
CA TYR A 205 -18.26 18.90 -2.98
C TYR A 205 -17.15 19.39 -3.91
N PHE A 206 -16.58 18.52 -4.76
CA PHE A 206 -15.38 18.83 -5.55
C PHE A 206 -15.36 18.25 -6.96
N GLY A 207 -16.27 17.34 -7.32
CA GLY A 207 -16.26 16.63 -8.60
C GLY A 207 -16.44 17.54 -9.83
N SER A 208 -16.99 18.74 -9.63
CA SER A 208 -17.05 19.81 -10.64
C SER A 208 -15.73 20.55 -10.85
N SER A 209 -14.88 20.56 -9.83
CA SER A 209 -13.62 21.32 -9.78
C SER A 209 -12.42 20.46 -10.13
N VAL A 210 -12.55 19.14 -10.00
CA VAL A 210 -11.50 18.18 -10.37
C VAL A 210 -11.62 17.83 -11.84
N ILE A 211 -10.55 18.11 -12.59
CA ILE A 211 -10.40 17.68 -13.98
C ILE A 211 -9.32 16.59 -14.00
N GLN A 212 -9.67 15.39 -14.49
CA GLN A 212 -8.74 14.27 -14.67
C GLN A 212 -7.78 14.54 -15.85
N THR A 213 -6.85 15.46 -15.65
CA THR A 213 -5.75 15.78 -16.56
C THR A 213 -4.44 15.68 -15.80
N HIS A 214 -3.32 15.58 -16.53
CA HIS A 214 -1.99 15.48 -15.93
C HIS A 214 -1.68 16.64 -14.98
N ASP A 215 -2.16 17.86 -15.27
CA ASP A 215 -1.95 19.02 -14.42
C ASP A 215 -3.03 19.24 -13.37
N GLY A 216 -4.28 18.90 -13.68
CA GLY A 216 -5.43 19.08 -12.78
C GLY A 216 -5.53 18.02 -11.68
N PHE A 217 -4.92 16.85 -11.85
CA PHE A 217 -5.01 15.74 -10.90
C PHE A 217 -3.66 15.40 -10.25
N LYS A 218 -2.89 16.44 -9.90
CA LYS A 218 -1.65 16.31 -9.13
C LYS A 218 -1.96 16.30 -7.63
N LEU A 219 -1.20 15.52 -6.87
CA LEU A 219 -1.39 15.37 -5.43
C LEU A 219 -1.41 16.70 -4.65
N PRO A 220 -0.51 17.67 -4.88
CA PRO A 220 -0.57 18.97 -4.19
C PRO A 220 -1.86 19.75 -4.47
N VAL A 221 -2.41 19.64 -5.69
CA VAL A 221 -3.66 20.29 -6.10
C VAL A 221 -4.83 19.67 -5.35
N ILE A 222 -4.90 18.33 -5.35
CA ILE A 222 -5.95 17.59 -4.64
C ILE A 222 -5.87 17.83 -3.12
N GLU A 223 -4.68 17.78 -2.52
CA GLU A 223 -4.52 18.05 -1.10
C GLU A 223 -4.99 19.46 -0.72
N THR A 224 -4.61 20.46 -1.51
CA THR A 224 -4.98 21.87 -1.25
C THR A 224 -6.49 22.04 -1.34
N MET A 225 -7.11 21.50 -2.39
CA MET A 225 -8.56 21.55 -2.59
C MET A 225 -9.30 20.86 -1.43
N LEU A 226 -8.91 19.65 -1.03
CA LEU A 226 -9.56 18.93 0.05
C LEU A 226 -9.41 19.64 1.41
N LYS A 227 -8.24 20.23 1.67
CA LYS A 227 -8.01 21.06 2.87
C LYS A 227 -8.86 22.34 2.85
N GLN A 228 -9.05 22.98 1.70
CA GLN A 228 -9.92 24.16 1.58
C GLN A 228 -11.39 23.84 1.83
N ILE A 229 -11.88 22.70 1.32
CA ILE A 229 -13.30 22.31 1.44
C ILE A 229 -13.62 21.76 2.82
N PHE A 230 -12.79 20.85 3.34
CA PHE A 230 -13.11 20.07 4.53
C PHE A 230 -12.23 20.41 5.73
N SER A 231 -10.98 20.84 5.51
CA SER A 231 -10.03 21.23 6.56
C SER A 231 -9.96 20.20 7.70
N ASN A 232 -10.47 20.55 8.89
CA ASN A 232 -10.43 19.73 10.10
C ASN A 232 -11.68 18.87 10.33
N LYS A 233 -12.61 18.81 9.37
CA LYS A 233 -13.84 18.01 9.51
C LYS A 233 -13.55 16.51 9.52
N SER A 234 -14.22 15.81 10.43
CA SER A 234 -14.19 14.34 10.53
C SER A 234 -15.09 13.68 9.48
N SER A 235 -14.96 12.36 9.29
CA SER A 235 -15.89 11.60 8.43
C SER A 235 -17.35 11.75 8.90
N LYS A 236 -17.57 11.86 10.22
CA LYS A 236 -18.91 12.03 10.81
C LYS A 236 -19.50 13.40 10.47
N ASP A 237 -18.71 14.46 10.56
CA ASP A 237 -19.15 15.81 10.22
C ASP A 237 -19.49 15.92 8.74
N ILE A 238 -18.67 15.32 7.88
CA ILE A 238 -18.88 15.30 6.43
C ILE A 238 -20.15 14.53 6.06
N ALA A 239 -20.40 13.38 6.69
CA ALA A 239 -21.63 12.63 6.50
C ALA A 239 -22.87 13.43 6.97
N ALA A 240 -22.77 14.20 8.05
CA ALA A 240 -23.86 15.06 8.52
C ALA A 240 -24.14 16.22 7.56
N MET A 241 -23.09 16.84 6.99
CA MET A 241 -23.24 17.87 5.95
C MET A 241 -23.98 17.33 4.73
N SER A 242 -23.62 16.13 4.24
CA SER A 242 -24.27 15.51 3.08
C SER A 242 -25.76 15.23 3.31
N LYS A 243 -26.14 14.81 4.53
CA LYS A 243 -27.55 14.61 4.90
C LYS A 243 -28.38 15.91 4.85
N LEU A 244 -27.81 17.04 5.29
CA LEU A 244 -28.48 18.34 5.23
C LEU A 244 -28.70 18.81 3.77
N THR A 245 -27.79 18.47 2.86
CA THR A 245 -27.93 18.76 1.43
C THR A 245 -29.10 17.99 0.80
N VAL A 246 -29.32 16.74 1.22
CA VAL A 246 -30.40 15.86 0.73
C VAL A 246 -31.76 16.24 1.30
N MET A 247 -31.83 16.71 2.55
CA MET A 247 -33.08 17.07 3.23
C MET A 247 -33.69 18.43 2.82
N GLY A 248 -33.09 19.14 1.85
CA GLY A 248 -33.75 20.21 1.09
C GLY A 248 -33.35 21.65 1.42
N GLU A 249 -32.43 21.89 2.36
CA GLU A 249 -32.08 23.27 2.77
C GLU A 249 -31.10 23.97 1.82
N ARG A 250 -30.39 23.23 0.95
CA ARG A 250 -29.51 23.82 -0.10
C ARG A 250 -29.53 23.00 -1.40
N LYS A 251 -30.65 23.01 -2.12
CA LYS A 251 -30.73 22.49 -3.50
C LYS A 251 -30.09 23.49 -4.49
N ARG A 252 -28.76 23.60 -4.54
CA ARG A 252 -28.11 24.10 -5.75
C ARG A 252 -27.61 22.90 -6.54
N PRO A 253 -27.98 22.75 -7.83
CA PRO A 253 -27.39 21.71 -8.67
C PRO A 253 -25.88 21.95 -8.73
N ILE A 254 -25.08 21.03 -8.18
CA ILE A 254 -23.63 21.07 -8.37
C ILE A 254 -23.35 20.30 -9.66
N ALA A 255 -22.90 21.01 -10.69
CA ALA A 255 -22.58 20.43 -11.98
C ALA A 255 -21.33 19.54 -11.86
N VAL A 256 -21.51 18.24 -11.63
CA VAL A 256 -20.39 17.28 -11.62
C VAL A 256 -19.86 17.16 -13.05
N ASN A 257 -18.53 17.24 -13.23
CA ASN A 257 -17.91 16.95 -14.52
C ASN A 257 -18.21 15.49 -14.87
N GLN A 258 -19.13 15.26 -15.81
CA GLN A 258 -19.44 13.91 -16.26
C GLN A 258 -18.24 13.37 -17.02
N ALA A 259 -17.47 12.49 -16.38
CA ALA A 259 -16.58 11.61 -17.10
C ALA A 259 -17.45 10.71 -17.99
N LYS A 260 -17.25 10.78 -19.31
CA LYS A 260 -17.87 9.83 -20.24
C LYS A 260 -17.25 8.45 -19.98
N VAL A 261 -17.80 7.71 -19.02
CA VAL A 261 -17.54 6.28 -18.84
C VAL A 261 -18.16 5.60 -20.05
N ASN A 262 -17.39 5.41 -21.12
CA ASN A 262 -17.77 4.72 -22.35
C ASN A 262 -19.29 4.65 -22.59
N GLU A 263 -19.95 5.81 -22.64
CA GLU A 263 -21.02 5.91 -23.62
C GLU A 263 -20.27 5.71 -24.92
N VAL A 264 -20.47 4.55 -25.55
CA VAL A 264 -20.24 4.35 -26.98
C VAL A 264 -20.57 5.68 -27.60
N LYS A 265 -19.54 6.40 -28.08
CA LYS A 265 -19.72 7.71 -28.68
C LYS A 265 -20.79 7.46 -29.73
N LYS A 266 -22.04 7.88 -29.48
CA LYS A 266 -22.94 8.26 -30.54
C LYS A 266 -22.25 9.48 -31.09
N THR A 267 -21.31 9.22 -31.99
CA THR A 267 -20.72 10.19 -32.87
C THR A 267 -21.91 11.02 -33.31
N LYS A 268 -21.93 12.32 -32.98
CA LYS A 268 -22.79 13.26 -33.68
C LYS A 268 -22.26 13.27 -35.11
N VAL A 269 -22.66 12.26 -35.89
CA VAL A 269 -22.51 12.26 -37.32
C VAL A 269 -23.49 13.31 -37.78
N SER A 270 -22.94 14.44 -38.18
CA SER A 270 -23.62 15.46 -38.95
C SER A 270 -23.91 14.92 -40.35
N SER A 271 -24.86 13.99 -40.47
CA SER A 271 -25.49 13.61 -41.73
C SER A 271 -26.96 13.26 -41.47
N TYR A 272 -27.79 14.30 -41.36
CA TYR A 272 -29.24 14.14 -41.42
C TYR A 272 -29.62 13.76 -42.87
N THR A 273 -29.66 12.47 -43.17
CA THR A 273 -30.15 11.97 -44.47
C THR A 273 -31.28 10.94 -44.35
N GLU A 274 -31.67 10.53 -43.13
CA GLU A 274 -32.68 9.48 -42.98
C GLU A 274 -33.79 9.82 -41.98
N CYS A 275 -35.03 9.64 -42.43
CA CYS A 275 -36.24 9.84 -41.65
C CYS A 275 -36.36 8.82 -40.52
N PHE A 276 -36.40 9.28 -39.27
CA PHE A 276 -36.54 8.44 -38.05
C PHE A 276 -37.83 7.61 -37.94
N TYR A 277 -38.73 7.66 -38.91
CA TYR A 277 -39.93 6.83 -38.94
C TYR A 277 -39.82 5.69 -39.94
N CYS A 278 -39.37 5.97 -41.15
CA CYS A 278 -39.29 5.01 -42.25
C CYS A 278 -37.86 4.54 -42.56
N HIS A 279 -36.84 5.12 -41.91
CA HIS A 279 -35.43 4.80 -42.12
C HIS A 279 -35.03 4.87 -43.61
N GLY A 280 -35.52 5.89 -44.32
CA GLY A 280 -35.19 6.12 -45.73
C GLY A 280 -36.01 5.31 -46.75
N THR A 281 -36.84 4.35 -46.33
CA THR A 281 -37.67 3.53 -47.25
C THR A 281 -38.65 4.33 -48.11
N ALA A 282 -39.01 5.55 -47.70
CA ALA A 282 -39.89 6.44 -48.46
C ALA A 282 -39.16 7.60 -49.15
N ASN A 283 -37.84 7.52 -49.31
CA ASN A 283 -37.08 8.52 -50.05
C ASN A 283 -37.38 8.39 -51.56
N VAL A 284 -37.70 9.50 -52.21
CA VAL A 284 -37.96 9.56 -53.64
C VAL A 284 -36.71 10.10 -54.33
N TYR A 285 -36.15 9.33 -55.27
CA TYR A 285 -34.89 9.66 -55.97
C TYR A 285 -33.71 9.99 -55.02
N GLY A 286 -33.62 9.30 -53.88
CA GLY A 286 -32.56 9.52 -52.90
C GLY A 286 -32.71 10.80 -52.06
N THR A 287 -33.79 11.58 -52.25
CA THR A 287 -34.02 12.79 -51.46
C THR A 287 -34.58 12.43 -50.09
N SER A 288 -33.87 12.82 -49.04
CA SER A 288 -34.26 12.60 -47.65
C SER A 288 -35.42 13.50 -47.22
N HIS A 289 -36.27 13.04 -46.32
CA HIS A 289 -37.36 13.82 -45.74
C HIS A 289 -37.36 13.72 -44.20
N MET A 290 -38.03 14.66 -43.54
CA MET A 290 -38.18 14.65 -42.08
C MET A 290 -39.31 13.73 -41.62
N LYS A 291 -39.25 13.26 -40.36
CA LYS A 291 -40.31 12.45 -39.75
C LYS A 291 -41.70 13.10 -39.84
N ALA A 292 -41.78 14.42 -39.66
CA ALA A 292 -43.03 15.17 -39.75
C ALA A 292 -43.70 15.05 -41.13
N THR A 293 -42.90 15.07 -42.20
CA THR A 293 -43.34 15.01 -43.61
C THR A 293 -43.28 13.60 -44.20
N CYS A 294 -43.05 12.57 -43.38
CA CYS A 294 -42.95 11.19 -43.83
C CYS A 294 -44.28 10.66 -44.36
N PRO A 295 -44.38 10.24 -45.63
CA PRO A 295 -45.65 9.78 -46.22
C PRO A 295 -46.17 8.51 -45.54
N LEU A 296 -45.27 7.62 -45.07
CA LEU A 296 -45.66 6.40 -44.35
C LEU A 296 -46.22 6.70 -42.94
N ARG A 297 -45.69 7.71 -42.24
CA ARG A 297 -46.24 8.16 -40.95
C ARG A 297 -47.63 8.75 -41.12
N ILE A 298 -47.78 9.62 -42.12
CA ILE A 298 -49.05 10.25 -42.45
C ILE A 298 -50.09 9.20 -42.87
N SER A 299 -49.67 8.17 -43.63
CA SER A 299 -50.56 7.04 -43.97
C SER A 299 -50.99 6.23 -42.75
N ASP A 300 -50.11 6.00 -41.77
CA ASP A 300 -50.47 5.28 -40.56
C ASP A 300 -51.43 6.08 -39.67
N GLU A 301 -51.19 7.38 -39.52
CA GLU A 301 -52.10 8.30 -38.83
C GLU A 301 -53.50 8.30 -39.48
N LYS A 302 -53.58 8.38 -40.82
CA LYS A 302 -54.85 8.28 -41.55
C LYS A 302 -55.55 6.93 -41.36
N LYS A 303 -54.79 5.85 -41.13
CA LYS A 303 -55.32 4.50 -40.87
C LYS A 303 -55.58 4.25 -39.38
N GLY A 304 -55.43 5.26 -38.51
CA GLY A 304 -55.62 5.14 -37.07
C GLY A 304 -54.61 4.21 -36.39
N LYS A 305 -53.44 4.03 -37.01
CA LYS A 305 -52.33 3.20 -36.51
C LYS A 305 -51.32 4.08 -35.80
N MET A 306 -51.02 3.78 -34.54
CA MET A 306 -49.97 4.46 -33.78
C MET A 306 -48.79 3.52 -33.57
N ARG A 307 -47.62 3.90 -34.10
CA ARG A 307 -46.33 3.22 -33.93
C ARG A 307 -45.19 4.23 -33.96
N LYS A 308 -44.06 3.94 -33.30
CA LYS A 308 -42.95 4.93 -33.19
C LYS A 308 -42.09 4.96 -34.45
N ASN A 309 -41.94 3.82 -35.13
CA ASN A 309 -41.34 3.63 -36.44
C ASN A 309 -42.13 2.57 -37.25
N ILE A 310 -41.80 2.39 -38.53
CA ILE A 310 -42.50 1.45 -39.43
C ILE A 310 -42.29 -0.03 -39.12
N ASN A 311 -41.21 -0.37 -38.40
CA ASN A 311 -40.89 -1.74 -38.00
C ASN A 311 -41.57 -2.14 -36.68
N ASP A 312 -42.14 -1.18 -35.95
CA ASP A 312 -42.91 -1.44 -34.73
C ASP A 312 -44.34 -1.92 -35.06
N GLY A 313 -44.88 -2.78 -34.20
CA GLY A 313 -46.28 -3.22 -34.25
C GLY A 313 -47.26 -2.05 -34.05
N ALA A 314 -48.29 -1.95 -34.89
CA ALA A 314 -49.25 -0.86 -34.84
C ALA A 314 -50.36 -1.11 -33.80
N ALA A 315 -50.51 -0.19 -32.84
CA ALA A 315 -51.69 -0.13 -31.98
C ALA A 315 -52.84 0.61 -32.69
N LYS A 316 -54.09 0.15 -32.53
CA LYS A 316 -55.28 0.89 -33.03
C LYS A 316 -55.61 2.03 -32.06
N LEU A 317 -55.90 3.23 -32.60
CA LEU A 317 -56.36 4.36 -31.82
C LEU A 317 -57.70 4.04 -31.13
N GLY A 318 -57.71 3.96 -29.80
CA GLY A 318 -58.94 3.96 -29.02
C GLY A 318 -59.59 5.34 -29.06
N LYS A 319 -60.89 5.41 -29.36
CA LYS A 319 -61.67 6.66 -29.28
C LYS A 319 -61.66 7.15 -27.83
N ILE A 320 -61.00 8.29 -27.57
CA ILE A 320 -61.13 9.01 -26.30
C ILE A 320 -62.39 9.88 -26.40
N VAL A 321 -63.42 9.54 -25.62
CA VAL A 321 -64.58 10.40 -25.37
C VAL A 321 -64.14 11.50 -24.42
N SER A 322 -64.16 12.74 -24.89
CA SER A 322 -63.85 13.92 -24.10
C SER A 322 -65.04 14.34 -23.24
N ASN A 323 -64.96 14.13 -21.92
CA ASN A 323 -65.86 14.77 -20.95
C ASN A 323 -65.33 16.17 -20.60
N THR A 324 -65.93 17.19 -21.20
CA THR A 324 -65.79 18.58 -20.77
C THR A 324 -66.69 18.86 -19.56
N ALA A 325 -66.10 19.05 -18.38
CA ALA A 325 -66.81 19.59 -17.22
C ALA A 325 -66.81 21.14 -17.30
N LYS A 326 -68.00 21.73 -17.44
CA LYS A 326 -68.25 23.17 -17.32
C LYS A 326 -68.19 23.57 -15.85
N ALA A 327 -67.38 24.58 -15.53
CA ALA A 327 -67.49 25.32 -14.27
C ALA A 327 -68.67 26.31 -14.39
N SER A 328 -69.68 26.17 -13.52
CA SER A 328 -70.75 27.14 -13.35
C SER A 328 -70.42 28.06 -12.16
N LYS A 329 -70.49 29.37 -12.39
CA LYS A 329 -70.44 30.41 -11.36
C LYS A 329 -71.80 30.52 -10.65
N ASN A 330 -71.74 30.70 -9.33
CA ASN A 330 -72.50 31.58 -8.40
C ASN A 330 -74.01 31.82 -8.59
N PRO A 331 -74.71 32.10 -7.47
CA PRO A 331 -74.74 33.47 -6.92
C PRO A 331 -73.80 33.71 -5.73
#